data_AF-A0A926DZB2-F1
#
_entry.id   AF-A0A926DZB2-F1
#
_cell.length_a   1.000
_cell.length_b   1.000
_cell.length_c   1.000
_cell.angle_alpha   90.00
_cell.angle_beta   90.00
_cell.angle_gamma   90.00
#
_symmetry.space_group_name_H-M   'P 1'
#
loop_
_entity.id
_entity.type
_entity.pdbx_description
1 polymer ?
#
loop_
_entity_poly.entity_id
_entity_poly.type
_entity_poly.pdbx_seq_one_letter_code
_entity_poly.pdbx_strand_id
1 'polypeptide(L)'
;NQKASLNEFRKRINIPAQEDAFNDIRSEYSGMLQSQLTKGNNGLVKRKYITFGIEADSLRTAKPKLERIETDILNNFKTLGVRTEPLSGYERLKVLHDVFNMDTNEPFRFSFDMVARTGLSTKDFIAPTSFDFREGKCFKMGRTIGAVSFLQILAPELNDRMLADFLEMDSN
;
A
#
# COMPACT_ATOMS: atom_id res chain seq x y z
N ASN A 1 5.39 1.04 3.69
CA ASN A 1 5.19 2.08 4.72
C ASN A 1 5.49 3.44 4.13
N GLN A 2 4.47 4.24 3.84
CA GLN A 2 4.67 5.64 3.45
C GLN A 2 4.55 6.49 4.71
N LYS A 3 5.61 7.24 5.05
CA LYS A 3 5.51 8.26 6.10
C LYS A 3 4.71 9.42 5.51
N ALA A 4 3.48 9.63 5.95
CA ALA A 4 2.86 10.93 5.73
C ALA A 4 3.79 11.99 6.34
N SER A 5 3.89 13.16 5.71
CA SER A 5 4.70 14.26 6.23
C SER A 5 4.21 14.63 7.64
N LEU A 6 4.90 14.11 8.66
CA LEU A 6 4.65 14.42 10.08
C LEU A 6 4.63 15.93 10.30
N ASN A 7 5.40 16.68 9.51
CA ASN A 7 5.47 18.14 9.57
C ASN A 7 4.23 18.83 8.98
N GLU A 8 3.65 18.32 7.88
CA GLU A 8 2.37 18.85 7.36
C GLU A 8 1.19 18.48 8.26
N PHE A 9 1.18 17.27 8.83
CA PHE A 9 0.12 16.85 9.75
C PHE A 9 0.17 17.60 11.09
N ARG A 10 1.37 17.83 11.66
CA ARG A 10 1.53 18.67 12.87
C ARG A 10 1.02 20.10 12.67
N LYS A 11 1.28 20.71 11.51
CA LYS A 11 0.79 22.06 11.19
C LYS A 11 -0.74 22.15 11.12
N ARG A 12 -1.43 21.06 10.75
CA ARG A 12 -2.90 21.01 10.71
C ARG A 12 -3.55 20.80 12.08
N ILE A 13 -2.80 20.30 13.06
CA ILE A 13 -3.32 19.93 14.39
C ILE A 13 -3.20 21.08 15.39
N ASN A 14 -2.34 22.07 15.13
CA ASN A 14 -2.31 23.30 15.90
C ASN A 14 -3.39 24.27 15.41
N ILE A 15 -4.55 24.28 16.08
CA ILE A 15 -5.65 25.18 15.74
C ILE A 15 -5.38 26.54 16.40
N PRO A 16 -5.19 27.63 15.63
CA PRO A 16 -4.89 28.94 16.20
C PRO A 16 -6.11 29.50 16.95
N ALA A 17 -5.83 30.32 17.97
CA ALA A 17 -6.86 31.08 18.67
C ALA A 17 -7.55 32.08 17.72
N GLN A 18 -8.82 32.34 17.97
CA GLN A 18 -9.62 33.34 17.25
C GLN A 18 -10.26 34.31 18.24
N GLU A 19 -10.70 35.48 17.76
CA GLU A 19 -11.40 36.47 18.59
C GLU A 19 -12.87 36.07 18.83
N ASP A 20 -13.07 34.93 19.48
CA ASP A 20 -14.38 34.46 19.92
C ASP A 20 -14.30 33.66 21.22
N ALA A 21 -15.46 33.25 21.73
CA ALA A 21 -15.61 32.54 23.00
C ALA A 21 -15.28 31.04 22.93
N PHE A 22 -14.79 30.52 21.79
CA PHE A 22 -14.59 29.07 21.57
C PHE A 22 -13.14 28.62 21.72
N ASN A 23 -12.24 29.49 22.17
CA ASN A 23 -10.81 29.15 22.32
C ASN A 23 -10.57 27.98 23.29
N ASP A 24 -11.40 27.85 24.31
CA ASP A 24 -11.33 26.76 25.30
C ASP A 24 -11.54 25.40 24.62
N ILE A 25 -12.55 25.32 23.74
CA ILE A 25 -12.87 24.14 22.94
C ILE A 25 -11.75 23.85 21.91
N ARG A 26 -11.20 24.90 21.26
CA ARG A 26 -10.07 24.72 20.32
C ARG A 26 -8.84 24.14 21.00
N SER A 27 -8.55 24.58 22.23
CA SER A 27 -7.43 24.09 23.03
C SER A 27 -7.62 22.62 23.40
N GLU A 28 -8.80 22.26 23.90
CA GLU A 28 -9.15 20.87 24.24
C GLU A 28 -9.10 19.94 23.02
N TYR A 29 -9.66 20.37 21.89
CA TYR A 29 -9.68 19.58 20.66
C TYR A 29 -8.27 19.41 20.06
N SER A 30 -7.44 20.46 20.09
CA SER A 30 -6.02 20.37 19.69
C SER A 30 -5.26 19.41 20.60
N GLY A 31 -5.51 19.45 21.92
CA GLY A 31 -4.95 18.51 22.89
C GLY A 31 -5.39 17.06 22.62
N MET A 32 -6.65 16.86 22.24
CA MET A 32 -7.18 15.55 21.86
C MET A 32 -6.50 15.00 20.60
N LEU A 33 -6.36 15.81 19.55
CA LEU A 33 -5.66 15.45 18.31
C LEU A 33 -4.17 15.14 18.56
N GLN A 34 -3.51 15.93 19.43
CA GLN A 34 -2.13 15.69 19.85
C GLN A 34 -2.01 14.37 20.64
N SER A 35 -2.97 14.07 21.52
CA SER A 35 -3.02 12.82 22.28
C SER A 35 -3.20 11.61 21.36
N GLN A 36 -4.09 11.72 20.36
CA GLN A 36 -4.32 10.68 19.34
C GLN A 36 -3.07 10.42 18.49
N LEU A 37 -2.32 11.47 18.13
CA LEU A 37 -1.00 11.32 17.50
C LEU A 37 -0.03 10.53 18.38
N THR A 38 0.09 10.90 19.67
CA THR A 38 1.02 10.23 20.60
C THR A 38 0.63 8.80 20.94
N LYS A 39 -0.66 8.45 20.85
CA LYS A 39 -1.19 7.11 21.16
C LYS A 39 -1.02 6.09 20.03
N GLY A 40 -0.27 6.40 18.97
CA GLY A 40 0.12 5.44 17.95
C GLY A 40 -0.50 5.66 16.57
N ASN A 41 -1.30 6.70 16.39
CA ASN A 41 -1.71 7.14 15.06
C ASN A 41 -0.60 7.99 14.41
N ASN A 42 0.59 7.39 14.28
CA ASN A 42 1.88 8.04 13.90
C ASN A 42 1.93 8.56 12.45
N GLY A 43 0.80 8.83 11.81
CA GLY A 43 0.72 9.20 10.39
C GLY A 43 1.23 8.10 9.45
N LEU A 44 1.25 6.85 9.93
CA LEU A 44 1.78 5.71 9.19
C LEU A 44 0.62 5.04 8.44
N VAL A 45 0.49 5.36 7.16
CA VAL A 45 -0.51 4.73 6.29
C VAL A 45 0.06 3.40 5.80
N LYS A 46 -0.46 2.30 6.34
CA LYS A 46 -0.20 0.94 5.82
C LYS A 46 -1.22 0.62 4.72
N ARG A 47 -0.74 0.40 3.51
CA ARG A 47 -1.56 -0.11 2.39
C ARG A 47 -1.24 -1.59 2.22
N LYS A 48 -2.26 -2.44 2.27
CA LYS A 48 -2.16 -3.87 2.00
C LYS A 48 -2.75 -4.13 0.62
N TYR A 49 -2.05 -4.90 -0.21
CA TYR A 49 -2.49 -5.26 -1.55
C TYR A 49 -2.70 -6.77 -1.62
N ILE A 50 -3.83 -7.20 -2.17
CA ILE A 50 -4.15 -8.61 -2.39
C ILE A 50 -4.17 -8.83 -3.89
N THR A 51 -3.37 -9.79 -4.36
CA THR A 51 -3.39 -10.25 -5.75
C THR A 51 -3.85 -11.69 -5.77
N PHE A 52 -4.86 -11.98 -6.59
CA PHE A 52 -5.37 -13.32 -6.82
C PHE A 52 -5.46 -13.57 -8.33
N GLY A 53 -5.42 -14.84 -8.70
CA GLY A 53 -5.50 -15.29 -10.08
C GLY A 53 -6.13 -16.68 -10.11
N ILE A 54 -6.55 -17.09 -11.31
CA ILE A 54 -7.08 -18.43 -11.56
C ILE A 54 -6.40 -18.99 -12.80
N GLU A 55 -6.36 -20.31 -12.87
CA GLU A 55 -6.03 -21.03 -14.09
C GLU A 55 -7.33 -21.38 -14.83
N ALA A 56 -7.36 -21.12 -16.14
CA ALA A 56 -8.51 -21.40 -16.98
C ALA A 56 -8.07 -21.53 -18.44
N ASP A 57 -8.76 -22.40 -19.19
CA ASP A 57 -8.41 -22.73 -20.58
C ASP A 57 -8.59 -21.56 -21.57
N SER A 58 -9.34 -20.52 -21.17
CA SER A 58 -9.58 -19.36 -22.03
C SER A 58 -9.90 -18.10 -21.23
N LEU A 59 -9.67 -16.94 -21.84
CA LEU A 59 -10.09 -15.66 -21.27
C LEU A 59 -11.60 -15.60 -21.01
N ARG A 60 -12.40 -16.21 -21.89
CA ARG A 60 -13.87 -16.25 -21.79
C ARG A 60 -14.34 -16.99 -20.55
N THR A 61 -13.64 -18.05 -20.16
CA THR A 61 -13.94 -18.81 -18.93
C THR A 61 -13.29 -18.20 -17.69
N ALA A 62 -12.14 -17.52 -17.85
CA ALA A 62 -11.42 -16.90 -16.75
C ALA A 62 -12.14 -15.66 -16.20
N LYS A 63 -12.54 -14.74 -17.09
CA LYS A 63 -13.06 -13.42 -16.72
C LYS A 63 -14.24 -13.46 -15.72
N PRO A 64 -15.36 -14.18 -15.99
CA PRO A 64 -16.49 -14.19 -15.05
C PRO A 64 -16.15 -14.83 -13.70
N LYS A 65 -15.21 -15.78 -13.66
CA LYS A 65 -14.74 -16.39 -12.41
C LYS A 65 -13.93 -15.40 -11.58
N LEU A 66 -13.03 -14.64 -12.21
CA LEU A 66 -12.25 -13.60 -11.54
C LEU A 66 -13.14 -12.48 -11.00
N GLU A 67 -14.11 -12.00 -11.78
CA GLU A 67 -15.07 -10.96 -11.36
C GLU A 67 -15.90 -11.41 -10.15
N ARG A 68 -16.27 -12.69 -10.09
CA ARG A 68 -16.96 -13.26 -8.93
C ARG A 68 -16.06 -13.28 -7.69
N ILE A 69 -14.82 -13.76 -7.80
CA ILE A 69 -13.86 -13.78 -6.69
C ILE A 69 -13.58 -12.35 -6.18
N GLU A 70 -13.42 -11.39 -7.11
CA GLU A 70 -13.25 -9.97 -6.77
C GLU A 70 -14.42 -9.44 -5.95
N THR A 71 -15.65 -9.69 -6.42
CA THR A 71 -16.87 -9.26 -5.74
C THR A 71 -16.98 -9.87 -4.34
N ASP A 72 -16.69 -11.16 -4.21
CA ASP A 72 -16.74 -11.87 -2.94
C ASP A 72 -15.71 -11.30 -1.94
N ILE A 73 -14.47 -11.03 -2.40
CA ILE A 73 -13.43 -10.40 -1.58
C ILE A 73 -13.84 -9.00 -1.12
N LEU A 74 -14.33 -8.15 -2.03
CA LEU A 74 -14.76 -6.79 -1.71
C LEU A 74 -15.91 -6.79 -0.69
N ASN A 75 -16.87 -7.69 -0.83
CA ASN A 75 -18.00 -7.82 0.10
C ASN A 75 -17.57 -8.28 1.50
N ASN A 76 -16.63 -9.23 1.57
CA ASN A 76 -16.08 -9.70 2.85
C ASN A 76 -15.38 -8.56 3.60
N PHE A 77 -14.52 -7.79 2.92
CA PHE A 77 -13.85 -6.64 3.53
C PHE A 77 -14.82 -5.52 3.91
N LYS A 78 -15.83 -5.26 3.08
CA LYS A 78 -16.88 -4.30 3.40
C LYS A 78 -17.62 -4.66 4.68
N THR A 79 -17.90 -5.95 4.91
CA THR A 79 -18.56 -6.45 6.12
C THR A 79 -17.69 -6.24 7.37
N LEU A 80 -16.36 -6.28 7.21
CA LEU A 80 -15.38 -5.98 8.25
C LEU A 80 -15.15 -4.47 8.45
N GLY A 81 -15.88 -3.59 7.74
CA GLY A 81 -15.69 -2.13 7.82
C GLY A 81 -14.40 -1.64 7.16
N VAL A 82 -13.73 -2.47 6.34
CA VAL A 82 -12.48 -2.12 5.66
C VAL A 82 -12.81 -1.53 4.29
N ARG A 83 -12.31 -0.31 4.04
CA ARG A 83 -12.37 0.30 2.70
C ARG A 83 -11.41 -0.44 1.77
N THR A 84 -11.95 -0.98 0.67
CA THR A 84 -11.19 -1.67 -0.37
C THR A 84 -11.62 -1.17 -1.74
N GLU A 85 -10.68 -1.14 -2.68
CA GLU A 85 -10.90 -0.67 -4.04
C GLU A 85 -10.04 -1.50 -4.99
N PRO A 86 -10.58 -1.93 -6.14
CA PRO A 86 -9.78 -2.64 -7.14
C PRO A 86 -8.81 -1.69 -7.83
N LEU A 87 -7.68 -2.23 -8.31
CA LEU A 87 -6.68 -1.47 -9.04
C LEU A 87 -6.66 -1.88 -10.50
N SER A 88 -6.76 -0.90 -11.39
CA SER A 88 -6.52 -1.07 -12.81
C SER A 88 -5.07 -1.49 -13.11
N GLY A 89 -4.81 -1.96 -14.33
CA GLY A 89 -3.45 -2.29 -14.76
C GLY A 89 -2.47 -1.13 -14.60
N TYR A 90 -2.92 0.11 -14.88
CA TYR A 90 -2.12 1.31 -14.70
C TYR A 90 -1.80 1.57 -13.22
N GLU A 91 -2.81 1.51 -12.34
CA GLU A 91 -2.62 1.77 -10.90
C GLU A 91 -1.72 0.71 -10.25
N ARG A 92 -1.84 -0.54 -10.67
CA ARG A 92 -0.94 -1.62 -10.23
C ARG A 92 0.51 -1.34 -10.63
N LEU A 93 0.75 -0.92 -11.88
CA LEU A 93 2.09 -0.55 -12.33
C LEU A 93 2.63 0.66 -11.58
N LYS A 94 1.78 1.67 -11.33
CA LYS A 94 2.16 2.83 -10.52
C LYS A 94 2.57 2.43 -9.10
N VAL A 95 1.80 1.56 -8.43
CA VAL A 95 2.16 1.06 -7.10
C VAL A 95 3.53 0.38 -7.11
N LEU A 96 3.80 -0.46 -8.10
CA LEU A 96 5.09 -1.14 -8.23
C LEU A 96 6.23 -0.15 -8.51
N HIS A 97 6.03 0.79 -9.43
CA HIS A 97 6.99 1.87 -9.71
C HIS A 97 7.31 2.66 -8.45
N ASP A 98 6.29 3.10 -7.70
CA ASP A 98 6.47 3.88 -6.47
C ASP A 98 7.24 3.09 -5.41
N VAL A 99 7.05 1.76 -5.34
CA VAL A 99 7.81 0.87 -4.43
C VAL A 99 9.25 0.70 -4.88
N PHE A 100 9.50 0.56 -6.18
CA PHE A 100 10.85 0.36 -6.71
C PHE A 100 11.68 1.64 -6.73
N ASN A 101 11.05 2.80 -6.80
CA ASN A 101 11.71 4.10 -6.96
C ASN A 101 11.50 5.05 -5.76
N MET A 102 11.28 4.51 -4.55
CA MET A 102 10.96 5.29 -3.33
C MET A 102 12.01 6.35 -2.95
N ASP A 103 13.26 6.14 -3.33
CA ASP A 103 14.36 7.06 -3.02
C ASP A 103 14.52 8.18 -4.07
N THR A 104 13.68 8.16 -5.10
CA THR A 104 13.58 9.18 -6.14
C THR A 104 12.23 9.89 -6.03
N ASN A 105 12.13 11.08 -6.60
CA ASN A 105 10.86 11.79 -6.74
C ASN A 105 10.38 11.76 -8.20
N GLU A 106 10.74 10.71 -8.95
CA GLU A 106 10.38 10.60 -10.35
C GLU A 106 8.89 10.28 -10.51
N PRO A 107 8.15 11.04 -11.34
CA PRO A 107 6.75 10.72 -11.59
C PRO A 107 6.64 9.50 -12.49
N PHE A 108 5.71 8.59 -12.17
CA PHE A 108 5.39 7.48 -13.06
C PHE A 108 4.79 7.99 -14.38
N ARG A 109 5.54 7.83 -15.47
CA ARG A 109 5.15 8.22 -16.84
C ARG A 109 4.95 6.98 -17.67
N PHE A 110 3.69 6.59 -17.86
CA PHE A 110 3.36 5.37 -18.58
C PHE A 110 2.00 5.47 -19.26
N SER A 111 1.88 4.83 -20.41
CA SER A 111 0.62 4.48 -21.03
C SER A 111 0.81 3.21 -21.85
N PHE A 112 -0.26 2.42 -22.01
CA PHE A 112 -0.16 1.13 -22.71
C PHE A 112 0.21 1.26 -24.20
N ASP A 113 -0.05 2.42 -24.83
CA ASP A 113 0.42 2.68 -26.20
C ASP A 113 1.95 2.80 -26.30
N MET A 114 2.64 3.21 -25.23
CA MET A 114 4.10 3.28 -25.21
C MET A 114 4.74 1.90 -25.36
N VAL A 115 4.11 0.86 -24.80
CA VAL A 115 4.57 -0.54 -24.94
C VAL A 115 4.62 -0.93 -26.42
N ALA A 116 3.52 -0.69 -27.15
CA ALA A 116 3.44 -0.99 -28.57
C ALA A 116 4.42 -0.15 -29.42
N ARG A 117 4.64 1.12 -29.06
CA ARG A 117 5.47 2.05 -29.84
C ARG A 117 6.97 1.89 -29.63
N THR A 118 7.38 1.50 -28.43
CA THR A 118 8.81 1.43 -28.04
C THR A 118 9.37 0.02 -28.11
N GLY A 119 8.50 -1.00 -28.09
CA GLY A 119 8.91 -2.40 -27.93
C GLY A 119 9.33 -2.75 -26.49
N LEU A 120 9.27 -1.79 -25.56
CA LEU A 120 9.52 -2.04 -24.14
C LEU A 120 8.33 -2.74 -23.50
N SER A 121 8.61 -3.55 -22.50
CA SER A 121 7.60 -4.19 -21.66
C SER A 121 7.16 -3.26 -20.53
N THR A 122 6.03 -3.59 -19.87
CA THR A 122 5.59 -2.87 -18.67
C THR A 122 6.59 -2.92 -17.53
N LYS A 123 7.48 -3.93 -17.49
CA LYS A 123 8.53 -4.06 -16.47
C LYS A 123 9.58 -2.96 -16.61
N ASP A 124 9.90 -2.55 -17.84
CA ASP A 124 10.90 -1.53 -18.11
C ASP A 124 10.46 -0.14 -17.61
N PHE A 125 9.15 0.11 -17.54
CA PHE A 125 8.60 1.37 -17.05
C PHE A 125 8.46 1.45 -15.52
N ILE A 126 8.56 0.33 -14.81
CA ILE A 126 8.46 0.30 -13.34
C ILE A 126 9.80 0.02 -12.68
N ALA A 127 10.76 -0.56 -13.41
CA ALA A 127 12.05 -0.95 -12.87
C ALA A 127 12.80 0.25 -12.27
N PRO A 128 13.53 0.06 -11.17
CA PRO A 128 14.49 1.04 -10.70
C PRO A 128 15.70 1.10 -11.63
N THR A 129 16.55 2.12 -11.47
CA THR A 129 17.80 2.24 -12.23
C THR A 129 18.66 0.98 -12.18
N SER A 130 18.68 0.30 -11.03
CA SER A 130 19.36 -0.99 -10.87
C SER A 130 18.86 -1.75 -9.65
N PHE A 131 18.94 -3.07 -9.74
CA PHE A 131 18.89 -3.96 -8.57
C PHE A 131 20.28 -4.47 -8.22
N ASP A 132 20.61 -4.50 -6.93
CA ASP A 132 21.83 -5.12 -6.40
C ASP A 132 21.48 -6.27 -5.45
N PHE A 133 21.87 -7.49 -5.83
CA PHE A 133 21.58 -8.73 -5.10
C PHE A 133 22.84 -9.35 -4.46
N ARG A 134 23.91 -8.57 -4.27
CA ARG A 134 25.16 -9.09 -3.68
C ARG A 134 24.99 -9.59 -2.23
N GLU A 135 24.00 -9.09 -1.52
CA GLU A 135 23.66 -9.54 -0.16
C GLU A 135 22.65 -10.70 -0.25
N GLY A 136 22.96 -11.89 0.26
CA GLY A 136 22.09 -13.07 0.05
C GLY A 136 20.69 -13.01 0.70
N LYS A 137 20.45 -12.08 1.64
CA LYS A 137 19.16 -11.92 2.35
C LYS A 137 18.42 -10.63 1.97
N CYS A 138 19.09 -9.70 1.30
CA CYS A 138 18.59 -8.36 1.03
C CYS A 138 18.93 -7.97 -0.41
N PHE A 139 18.19 -7.03 -0.96
CA PHE A 139 18.50 -6.45 -2.26
C PHE A 139 18.44 -4.94 -2.17
N LYS A 140 19.19 -4.24 -3.03
CA LYS A 140 19.11 -2.77 -3.12
C LYS A 140 18.42 -2.35 -4.40
N MET A 141 17.62 -1.29 -4.29
CA MET A 141 17.00 -0.55 -5.39
C MET A 141 17.38 0.91 -5.18
N GLY A 142 18.37 1.40 -5.94
CA GLY A 142 18.99 2.69 -5.66
C GLY A 142 19.55 2.73 -4.24
N ARG A 143 19.05 3.66 -3.41
CA ARG A 143 19.41 3.83 -1.99
C ARG A 143 18.50 3.06 -1.04
N THR A 144 17.48 2.38 -1.55
CA THR A 144 16.53 1.60 -0.76
C THR A 144 17.03 0.17 -0.59
N ILE A 145 16.97 -0.36 0.63
CA ILE A 145 17.22 -1.78 0.93
C ILE A 145 15.87 -2.48 1.12
N GLY A 146 15.68 -3.60 0.42
CA GLY A 146 14.53 -4.49 0.57
C GLY A 146 14.97 -5.88 1.01
N ALA A 147 14.05 -6.61 1.64
CA ALA A 147 14.17 -8.03 1.92
C ALA A 147 12.84 -8.71 1.53
N VAL A 148 12.91 -9.98 1.14
CA VAL A 148 11.71 -10.77 0.79
C VAL A 148 11.65 -11.96 1.73
N SER A 149 10.49 -12.16 2.35
CA SER A 149 10.15 -13.37 3.08
C SER A 149 9.00 -14.07 2.36
N PHE A 150 9.03 -15.41 2.36
CA PHE A 150 8.02 -16.24 1.72
C PHE A 150 7.45 -17.21 2.75
N LEU A 151 6.13 -17.34 2.75
CA LEU A 151 5.38 -18.29 3.57
C LEU A 151 4.58 -19.20 2.64
N GLN A 152 4.85 -20.50 2.70
CA GLN A 152 4.06 -21.52 2.02
C GLN A 152 3.11 -22.18 3.02
N ILE A 153 1.83 -22.14 2.71
CA ILE A 153 0.80 -22.75 3.53
C ILE A 153 0.34 -24.01 2.79
N LEU A 154 0.71 -25.16 3.34
CA LEU A 154 0.35 -26.48 2.79
C LEU A 154 -0.96 -27.01 3.40
N ALA A 155 -1.37 -26.45 4.53
CA ALA A 155 -2.61 -26.84 5.19
C ALA A 155 -3.82 -26.32 4.40
N PRO A 156 -4.92 -27.09 4.33
CA PRO A 156 -6.14 -26.66 3.65
C PRO A 156 -6.82 -25.47 4.33
N GLU A 157 -6.53 -25.25 5.61
CA GLU A 157 -7.08 -24.16 6.42
C GLU A 157 -5.99 -23.51 7.28
N LEU A 158 -6.16 -22.21 7.55
CA LEU A 158 -5.30 -21.43 8.43
C LEU A 158 -6.05 -21.12 9.71
N ASN A 159 -5.36 -21.29 10.84
CA ASN A 159 -5.88 -20.79 12.10
C ASN A 159 -5.82 -19.25 12.10
N ASP A 160 -6.92 -18.60 12.46
CA ASP A 160 -7.04 -17.14 12.61
C ASP A 160 -5.92 -16.52 13.44
N ARG A 161 -5.42 -17.23 14.47
CA ARG A 161 -4.30 -16.78 15.29
C ARG A 161 -3.01 -16.65 14.48
N MET A 162 -2.73 -17.59 13.57
CA MET A 162 -1.55 -17.49 12.71
C MET A 162 -1.65 -16.33 11.72
N LEU A 163 -2.86 -16.07 11.20
CA LEU A 163 -3.11 -14.93 10.31
C LEU A 163 -2.95 -13.60 11.07
N ALA A 164 -3.49 -13.51 12.29
CA ALA A 164 -3.34 -12.34 13.15
C ALA A 164 -1.86 -12.07 13.46
N ASP A 165 -1.14 -13.08 13.96
CA ASP A 165 0.29 -12.96 14.29
C ASP A 165 1.09 -12.50 13.06
N PHE A 166 0.83 -13.09 11.88
CA PHE A 166 1.50 -12.72 10.64
C PHE A 166 1.22 -11.27 10.22
N LEU A 167 -0.03 -10.81 10.35
CA LEU A 167 -0.40 -9.43 10.02
C LEU A 167 0.17 -8.40 11.01
N GLU A 168 0.55 -8.82 12.21
CA GLU A 168 1.09 -8.00 13.29
C GLU A 168 2.62 -7.93 13.33
N MET A 169 3.33 -8.83 12.63
CA MET A 169 4.81 -8.96 12.65
C MET A 169 5.59 -7.67 12.30
N ASP A 170 4.96 -6.65 11.71
CA ASP A 170 5.58 -5.35 11.36
C ASP A 170 5.24 -4.21 12.36
N SER A 171 5.11 -4.50 13.64
CA SER A 171 4.81 -3.50 14.69
C SER A 171 6.00 -3.11 15.58
N ASN A 172 7.22 -3.58 15.25
CA ASN A 172 8.46 -3.21 15.95
C ASN A 172 9.25 -2.11 15.23
#